data_AF-A0A191HSL2-F1
#
_entry.id   AF-A0A191HSL2-F1
#
_cell.length_a   1.000
_cell.length_b   1.000
_cell.length_c   1.000
_cell.angle_alpha   90.00
_cell.angle_beta   90.00
_cell.angle_gamma   90.00
#
_symmetry.space_group_name_H-M   'P 1'
#
loop_
_entity.id
_entity.type
_entity.pdbx_description
1 polymer ?
#
loop_
_entity_poly.entity_id
_entity_poly.type
_entity_poly.pdbx_seq_one_letter_code
_entity_poly.pdbx_strand_id
1 'polypeptide(L)' 'MTKSMAISYAEDNIRVIALCPGATKTDMMDVVDQSFLNRIPMKRMATTKEIAGTAAFLASDDAGLLLEQLF' A
#
# COMPACT_ATOMS: atom_id res chain seq x y z
N MET A 1 -15.05 -0.35 -2.56
CA MET A 1 -14.60 -0.46 -3.97
C MET A 1 -13.73 -1.68 -4.17
N THR A 2 -12.55 -1.76 -3.54
CA THR A 2 -11.59 -2.87 -3.71
C THR A 2 -12.21 -4.26 -3.57
N LYS A 3 -13.05 -4.48 -2.54
CA LYS A 3 -13.73 -5.76 -2.31
C LYS A 3 -14.68 -6.17 -3.44
N SER A 4 -15.56 -5.26 -3.86
CA SER A 4 -16.50 -5.54 -4.96
C SER A 4 -15.77 -5.84 -6.26
N MET A 5 -14.68 -5.10 -6.54
CA MET A 5 -13.85 -5.36 -7.71
C MET A 5 -13.13 -6.71 -7.63
N ALA A 6 -12.57 -7.07 -6.47
CA ALA A 6 -11.90 -8.35 -6.28
C ALA A 6 -12.83 -9.54 -6.59
N ILE A 7 -14.10 -9.45 -6.19
CA ILE A 7 -15.11 -10.47 -6.51
C ILE A 7 -15.42 -10.49 -8.01
N SER A 8 -15.66 -9.31 -8.62
CA SER A 8 -16.01 -9.23 -10.05
C SER A 8 -14.93 -9.70 -11.00
N TYR A 9 -13.65 -9.55 -10.63
CA TYR A 9 -12.50 -9.87 -11.48
C TYR A 9 -11.84 -11.21 -11.13
N ALA A 10 -12.35 -11.94 -10.14
CA ALA A 10 -11.80 -13.24 -9.74
C ALA A 10 -11.90 -14.29 -10.86
N GLU A 11 -13.00 -14.30 -11.62
CA GLU A 11 -13.21 -15.24 -12.73
C GLU A 11 -12.23 -15.00 -13.90
N ASP A 12 -11.78 -13.75 -14.07
CA ASP A 12 -10.77 -13.37 -15.06
C ASP A 12 -9.33 -13.61 -14.58
N ASN A 13 -9.16 -14.24 -13.40
CA ASN A 13 -7.87 -14.45 -12.75
C ASN A 13 -7.10 -13.12 -12.49
N ILE A 14 -7.83 -12.06 -12.17
CA ILE A 14 -7.27 -10.73 -11.86
C ILE A 14 -7.43 -10.46 -10.36
N ARG A 15 -6.31 -10.13 -9.70
CA ARG A 15 -6.27 -9.80 -8.27
C ARG A 15 -6.41 -8.29 -8.06
N VAL A 16 -7.26 -7.90 -7.12
CA VAL A 16 -7.45 -6.49 -6.74
C VAL A 16 -7.12 -6.31 -5.26
N ILE A 17 -6.05 -5.55 -4.99
CA ILE A 17 -5.51 -5.34 -3.64
C ILE A 17 -5.41 -3.84 -3.36
N ALA A 18 -5.76 -3.43 -2.14
CA ALA A 18 -5.58 -2.06 -1.69
C ALA A 18 -4.30 -1.94 -0.86
N LEU A 19 -3.35 -1.14 -1.35
CA LEU A 19 -2.19 -0.72 -0.58
C LEU A 19 -2.49 0.66 0.03
N CYS A 20 -2.45 0.75 1.36
CA CYS A 20 -2.70 1.95 2.14
C CYS A 20 -1.42 2.37 2.87
N PRO A 21 -0.44 2.95 2.14
CA PRO A 21 0.81 3.35 2.77
C PRO A 21 0.57 4.47 3.78
N GLY A 22 1.22 4.35 4.93
CA GLY A 22 1.35 5.46 5.88
C GLY A 22 2.17 6.62 5.29
N ALA A 23 2.57 7.56 6.15
CA ALA A 23 3.35 8.72 5.73
C ALA A 23 4.58 8.32 4.89
N THR A 24 4.59 8.71 3.61
CA THR A 24 5.60 8.33 2.63
C THR A 24 6.28 9.58 2.11
N LYS A 25 7.61 9.53 1.92
CA LYS A 25 8.39 10.63 1.36
C LYS A 25 8.08 10.80 -0.13
N THR A 26 7.16 11.69 -0.43
CA THR A 26 6.82 12.16 -1.77
C THR A 26 6.74 13.68 -1.75
N ASP A 27 6.81 14.32 -2.91
CA ASP A 27 6.72 15.78 -3.03
C ASP A 27 5.44 16.35 -2.40
N MET A 28 4.36 15.56 -2.38
CA MET A 28 3.09 15.91 -1.72
C MET A 28 3.23 16.01 -0.19
N MET A 29 4.19 15.32 0.40
CA MET A 29 4.39 15.23 1.84
C MET A 29 5.41 16.23 2.38
N ASP A 30 6.11 16.98 1.51
CA ASP A 30 7.09 18.00 1.90
C ASP A 30 6.46 19.22 2.59
N VAL A 31 5.16 19.44 2.40
CA VAL A 31 4.40 20.52 3.05
C VAL A 31 3.88 20.14 4.44
N VAL A 32 4.10 18.89 4.87
CA VAL A 32 3.58 18.38 6.14
C VAL A 32 4.53 18.71 7.27
N ASP A 33 4.00 19.28 8.36
CA ASP A 33 4.75 19.62 9.56
C ASP A 33 5.52 18.40 10.10
N GLN A 34 6.81 18.59 10.41
CA GLN A 34 7.66 17.56 11.01
C GLN A 34 7.11 17.04 12.34
N SER A 35 6.28 17.82 13.04
CA SER A 35 5.57 17.36 14.24
C SER A 35 4.70 16.12 13.97
N PHE A 36 4.25 15.91 12.72
CA PHE A 36 3.52 14.72 12.29
C PHE A 36 4.35 13.44 12.42
N LEU A 37 5.68 13.51 12.26
CA LEU A 37 6.58 12.38 12.44
C LEU A 37 6.52 11.82 13.86
N ASN A 38 6.19 12.66 14.86
CA ASN A 38 6.03 12.22 16.23
C ASN A 38 4.84 11.28 16.43
N ARG A 39 3.85 11.30 15.53
CA ARG A 39 2.69 10.40 15.55
C ARG A 39 2.99 9.04 14.92
N ILE A 40 4.09 8.93 14.17
CA ILE A 40 4.52 7.69 13.54
C ILE A 40 5.37 6.90 14.56
N PRO A 41 5.07 5.62 14.85
CA PRO A 41 5.85 4.81 15.80
C PRO A 41 7.35 4.76 15.47
N MET A 42 7.70 4.63 14.19
CA MET A 42 9.09 4.61 13.72
C MET A 42 9.73 6.01 13.60
N LYS A 43 9.01 7.08 13.92
CA LYS A 43 9.47 8.49 13.88
C LYS A 43 10.05 8.94 12.53
N ARG A 44 9.70 8.26 11.46
CA ARG A 44 10.13 8.55 10.09
C ARG A 44 9.02 8.22 9.10
N MET A 45 9.04 8.91 7.97
CA MET A 45 8.26 8.50 6.81
C MET A 45 8.87 7.25 6.16
N ALA A 46 8.02 6.44 5.55
CA ALA A 46 8.42 5.38 4.63
C ALA A 46 9.05 6.00 3.38
N THR A 47 9.98 5.27 2.78
CA THR A 47 10.55 5.61 1.48
C THR A 47 9.68 5.07 0.36
N THR A 48 9.73 5.70 -0.81
CA THR A 48 9.06 5.19 -2.03
C THR A 48 9.52 3.76 -2.37
N LYS A 49 10.78 3.42 -2.08
CA LYS A 49 11.33 2.07 -2.28
C LYS A 49 10.69 1.02 -1.37
N GLU A 50 10.39 1.36 -0.12
CA GLU A 50 9.67 0.46 0.80
C GLU A 50 8.26 0.19 0.27
N ILE A 51 7.55 1.23 -0.20
CA ILE A 51 6.21 1.08 -0.77
C ILE A 51 6.24 0.28 -2.08
N ALA A 52 7.21 0.56 -2.96
CA ALA A 52 7.39 -0.16 -4.21
C ALA A 52 7.73 -1.64 -4.00
N GLY A 53 8.52 -1.96 -2.97
CA GLY A 53 8.80 -3.35 -2.59
C GLY A 53 7.53 -4.11 -2.20
N THR A 54 6.68 -3.49 -1.37
CA THR A 54 5.37 -4.07 -1.03
C THR A 54 4.47 -4.24 -2.26
N ALA A 55 4.40 -3.22 -3.13
CA ALA A 55 3.61 -3.31 -4.36
C ALA A 55 4.11 -4.44 -5.29
N ALA A 56 5.42 -4.60 -5.43
CA ALA A 56 6.02 -5.68 -6.21
C ALA A 56 5.69 -7.06 -5.62
N PHE A 57 5.77 -7.21 -4.29
CA PHE A 57 5.35 -8.45 -3.61
C PHE A 57 3.87 -8.74 -3.86
N LEU A 58 2.99 -7.75 -3.68
CA LEU A 58 1.56 -7.90 -3.91
C LEU A 58 1.24 -8.26 -5.37
N ALA A 59 2.05 -7.80 -6.33
CA ALA A 59 1.91 -8.15 -7.74
C ALA A 59 2.47 -9.54 -8.10
N SER A 60 3.34 -10.10 -7.27
CA SER A 60 3.96 -11.42 -7.50
C SER A 60 3.02 -12.58 -7.20
N ASP A 61 3.42 -13.79 -7.62
CA ASP A 61 2.72 -15.04 -7.32
C ASP A 61 2.78 -15.42 -5.83
N ASP A 62 3.76 -14.90 -5.09
CA ASP A 62 3.90 -15.13 -3.64
C ASP A 62 2.72 -14.52 -2.85
N ALA A 63 2.01 -13.56 -3.45
CA ALA A 63 0.78 -12.97 -2.92
C ALA A 63 -0.49 -13.62 -3.49
N GLY A 64 -0.40 -14.84 -4.06
CA GLY A 64 -1.45 -15.48 -4.85
C GLY A 64 -2.81 -15.65 -4.16
N LEU A 65 -2.87 -15.74 -2.83
CA LEU A 65 -4.11 -15.81 -2.04
C LEU A 65 -4.41 -14.53 -1.23
N LEU A 66 -3.62 -13.48 -1.41
CA LEU A 66 -3.88 -12.19 -0.77
C LEU A 66 -4.93 -11.43 -1.58
N LEU A 67 -6.17 -11.51 -1.10
CA LEU A 67 -7.31 -10.77 -1.62
C LEU A 67 -7.98 -10.03 -0.46
N GLU A 68 -8.55 -8.86 -0.74
CA GLU A 68 -9.35 -8.06 0.20
C GLU A 68 -8.60 -7.43 1.40
N GLN A 69 -7.27 -7.59 1.53
CA GLN A 69 -6.52 -7.04 2.67
C GLN A 69 -6.05 -5.61 2.46
N LEU A 70 -6.16 -4.83 3.55
CA LEU A 70 -5.55 -3.51 3.70
C LEU A 70 -4.13 -3.71 4.25
N PHE A 71 -3.13 -3.31 3.48
CA PHE A 71 -1.72 -3.31 3.88
C PHE A 71 -1.18 -1.90 4.01
#